data_AF-A0A7C1N3A6-F1
#
_entry.id   AF-A0A7C1N3A6-F1
#
_cell.length_a   1.000
_cell.length_b   1.000
_cell.length_c   1.000
_cell.angle_alpha   90.00
_cell.angle_beta   90.00
_cell.angle_gamma   90.00
#
_symmetry.space_group_name_H-M   'P 1'
#
loop_
_entity.id
_entity.type
_entity.pdbx_description
1 polymer ?
#
loop_
_entity_poly.entity_id
_entity_poly.type
_entity_poly.pdbx_seq_one_letter_code
_entity_poly.pdbx_strand_id
1 'polypeptide(L)' 'MEHRHINTKDREWGVAVVHSIWERGSEDDIRDLIREVKKNAKAADAVRRAISHSEVYGWPTFFKLYLDKIYGRE' A
#
# COMPACT_ATOMS: atom_id res chain seq x y z
N MET A 1 25.42 -5.12 -1.48
CA MET A 1 24.03 -5.39 -1.06
C MET A 1 23.14 -4.79 -2.11
N GLU A 2 22.44 -5.63 -2.88
CA GLU A 2 21.59 -5.14 -3.98
C GLU A 2 20.35 -4.43 -3.41
N HIS A 3 20.21 -3.15 -3.77
CA HIS A 3 18.95 -2.43 -3.62
C HIS A 3 17.98 -3.08 -4.62
N ARG A 4 17.11 -3.97 -4.14
CA ARG A 4 16.02 -4.53 -4.92
C ARG A 4 15.06 -3.39 -5.27
N HIS A 5 15.31 -2.75 -6.40
CA HIS A 5 14.31 -1.98 -7.12
C HIS A 5 13.10 -2.89 -7.30
N ILE A 6 11.98 -2.52 -6.67
CA ILE A 6 10.70 -3.20 -6.89
C ILE A 6 10.39 -3.01 -8.38
N ASN A 7 10.65 -4.06 -9.17
CA ASN A 7 10.42 -4.08 -10.61
C ASN A 7 8.89 -4.05 -10.82
N THR A 8 8.35 -2.86 -11.03
CA THR A 8 6.93 -2.56 -11.24
C THR A 8 6.48 -2.86 -12.68
N LYS A 9 6.99 -3.94 -13.30
CA LYS A 9 6.43 -4.45 -14.56
C LYS A 9 5.25 -5.34 -14.20
N ASP A 10 4.05 -4.82 -14.44
CA ASP A 10 2.74 -5.41 -14.12
C ASP A 10 2.48 -5.62 -12.63
N ARG A 11 1.81 -4.63 -12.01
CA ARG A 11 1.59 -4.54 -10.57
C ARG A 11 0.64 -5.63 -10.07
N GLU A 12 1.17 -6.80 -9.80
CA GLU A 12 0.59 -7.78 -8.89
C GLU A 12 0.60 -7.18 -7.48
N TRP A 13 -0.43 -6.39 -7.18
CA TRP A 13 -0.64 -5.85 -5.84
C TRP A 13 -0.87 -6.98 -4.86
N GLY A 14 0.11 -7.19 -3.97
CA GLY A 14 0.06 -8.17 -2.90
C GLY A 14 0.50 -7.57 -1.57
N VAL A 15 0.18 -8.27 -0.48
CA VAL A 15 0.51 -7.84 0.89
C VAL A 15 2.00 -7.57 1.06
N ALA A 16 2.86 -8.43 0.52
CA ALA A 16 4.31 -8.27 0.60
C ALA A 16 4.83 -6.99 -0.07
N VAL A 17 4.22 -6.57 -1.18
CA VAL A 17 4.59 -5.32 -1.88
C VAL A 17 4.21 -4.12 -1.01
N VAL A 18 3.00 -4.12 -0.44
CA VAL A 18 2.53 -3.05 0.44
C VAL A 18 3.40 -2.94 1.69
N HIS A 19 3.74 -4.06 2.31
CA HIS A 19 4.66 -4.08 3.46
C HIS A 19 6.04 -3.55 3.08
N SER A 20 6.60 -3.98 1.95
CA SER A 20 7.89 -3.46 1.49
C SER A 20 7.88 -1.94 1.28
N ILE A 21 6.78 -1.39 0.76
CA ILE A 21 6.60 0.05 0.60
C ILE A 21 6.52 0.75 1.97
N TRP A 22 5.77 0.20 2.92
CA TRP A 22 5.66 0.80 4.27
C TRP A 22 6.96 0.74 5.07
N GLU A 23 7.71 -0.35 4.96
CA GLU A 23 8.96 -0.54 5.71
C GLU A 23 10.13 0.25 5.14
N ARG A 24 10.23 0.33 3.81
CA ARG A 24 11.46 0.73 3.10
C ARG A 24 11.22 1.66 1.90
N GLY A 25 9.96 1.94 1.58
CA GLY A 25 9.61 2.81 0.46
C GLY A 25 10.00 4.26 0.73
N SER A 26 10.29 4.97 -0.36
CA SER A 26 10.45 6.41 -0.35
C SER A 26 9.09 7.11 -0.22
N GLU A 27 9.11 8.43 0.02
CA GLU A 27 7.89 9.25 -0.03
C GLU A 27 7.18 9.16 -1.38
N ASP A 28 7.93 8.97 -2.48
CA ASP A 28 7.37 8.83 -3.82
C ASP A 28 6.63 7.49 -3.98
N ASP A 29 7.20 6.40 -3.44
CA ASP A 29 6.54 5.09 -3.41
C ASP A 29 5.21 5.13 -2.64
N ILE A 30 5.17 5.86 -1.52
CA ILE A 30 3.95 6.06 -0.74
C ILE A 30 2.91 6.88 -1.53
N ARG A 31 3.33 7.95 -2.20
CA ARG A 31 2.44 8.76 -3.05
C ARG A 31 1.86 7.95 -4.19
N ASP A 32 2.68 7.11 -4.82
CA ASP A 32 2.22 6.21 -5.87
C ASP A 32 1.26 5.15 -5.33
N LEU A 33 1.53 4.57 -4.16
CA LEU A 33 0.58 3.67 -3.50
C LEU A 33 -0.78 4.35 -3.25
N ILE A 34 -0.79 5.59 -2.76
CA ILE A 34 -2.02 6.37 -2.53
C ILE A 34 -2.80 6.59 -3.85
N ARG A 35 -2.10 6.94 -4.93
CA ARG A 35 -2.70 7.14 -6.26
C ARG A 35 -3.28 5.85 -6.82
N GLU A 36 -2.60 4.74 -6.60
CA GLU A 36 -3.00 3.41 -7.09
C GLU A 36 -4.20 2.88 -6.35
N VAL A 37 -4.21 2.98 -5.02
CA VAL A 37 -5.36 2.62 -4.19
C VAL A 37 -6.63 3.34 -4.65
N LYS A 38 -6.55 4.59 -5.11
CA LYS A 38 -7.71 5.36 -5.57
C LYS A 38 -8.34 4.82 -6.87
N LYS A 39 -7.56 4.19 -7.75
CA LYS A 39 -8.00 3.80 -9.10
C LYS A 39 -8.00 2.28 -9.34
N ASN A 40 -7.35 1.51 -8.47
CA ASN A 40 -7.14 0.08 -8.65
C ASN A 40 -7.66 -0.70 -7.44
N ALA A 41 -8.76 -1.43 -7.64
CA ALA A 41 -9.38 -2.25 -6.60
C ALA A 41 -8.43 -3.33 -6.04
N LYS A 42 -7.51 -3.87 -6.85
CA LYS A 42 -6.51 -4.85 -6.38
C LYS A 42 -5.50 -4.20 -5.41
N ALA A 43 -5.11 -2.96 -5.66
CA ALA A 43 -4.25 -2.20 -4.76
C ALA A 43 -4.97 -1.92 -3.43
N ALA A 44 -6.24 -1.53 -3.49
CA ALA A 44 -7.06 -1.29 -2.31
C ALA A 44 -7.24 -2.57 -1.46
N ASP A 45 -7.53 -3.71 -2.10
CA ASP A 45 -7.63 -5.01 -1.42
C ASP A 45 -6.29 -5.42 -0.78
N ALA A 46 -5.19 -5.30 -1.52
CA ALA A 46 -3.86 -5.62 -1.02
C ALA A 46 -3.51 -4.78 0.22
N VAL A 47 -3.81 -3.48 0.19
CA VAL A 47 -3.64 -2.58 1.34
C VAL A 47 -4.53 -3.00 2.51
N ARG A 48 -5.81 -3.29 2.26
CA ARG A 48 -6.74 -3.73 3.31
C ARG A 48 -6.24 -5.00 4.00
N ARG A 49 -5.75 -5.97 3.23
CA ARG A 49 -5.17 -7.21 3.76
C ARG A 49 -3.85 -6.97 4.49
N ALA A 50 -3.03 -6.03 4.01
CA ALA A 50 -1.76 -5.70 4.64
C ALA A 50 -1.91 -5.03 6.02
N ILE A 51 -2.99 -4.27 6.24
CA ILE A 51 -3.27 -3.60 7.53
C ILE A 51 -3.33 -4.63 8.68
N SER A 52 -4.03 -5.75 8.48
CA SER A 52 -4.22 -6.77 9.53
C SER A 52 -2.94 -7.50 9.95
N HIS A 53 -1.88 -7.41 9.15
CA HIS A 53 -0.63 -8.16 9.33
C HIS A 53 0.59 -7.25 9.48
N SER A 54 0.41 -5.93 9.55
CA SER A 54 1.52 -4.98 9.59
C SER A 54 1.83 -4.53 11.01
N GLU A 55 3.08 -4.68 11.40
CA GLU A 55 3.64 -4.09 12.61
C GLU A 55 4.28 -2.71 12.37
N VAL A 56 4.32 -2.27 11.10
CA VAL A 56 4.85 -0.94 10.74
C VAL A 56 4.01 0.15 11.37
N TYR A 57 4.66 1.06 12.09
CA TYR A 57 4.00 2.16 12.78
C TYR A 57 3.44 3.20 11.80
N GLY A 58 2.23 3.72 12.08
CA GLY A 58 1.64 4.86 11.39
C GLY A 58 0.97 4.55 10.05
N TRP A 59 1.66 3.87 9.12
CA TRP A 59 1.13 3.61 7.77
C TRP A 59 -0.18 2.79 7.75
N PRO A 60 -0.31 1.67 8.49
CA PRO A 60 -1.56 0.90 8.50
C PRO A 60 -2.76 1.72 8.98
N THR A 61 -2.56 2.53 10.02
CA THR A 61 -3.60 3.41 10.56
C THR A 61 -4.00 4.49 9.54
N PHE A 62 -3.04 5.12 8.88
CA PHE A 62 -3.31 6.09 7.82
C PHE A 62 -4.11 5.47 6.67
N PHE A 63 -3.66 4.33 6.14
CA PHE A 63 -4.33 3.67 5.03
C PHE A 63 -5.70 3.12 5.40
N LYS A 64 -5.92 2.69 6.65
CA LYS A 64 -7.25 2.31 7.16
C LYS A 64 -8.23 3.48 7.06
N LEU A 65 -7.85 4.64 7.60
CA LEU A 65 -8.68 5.84 7.56
C LEU A 65 -8.88 6.36 6.13
N TYR A 66 -7.83 6.28 5.31
CA TYR A 66 -7.90 6.68 3.91
C TYR A 66 -8.88 5.81 3.11
N LEU A 67 -8.79 4.48 3.26
CA LEU A 67 -9.71 3.52 2.62
C LEU A 67 -11.15 3.75 3.06
N ASP A 68 -11.39 3.97 4.35
CA ASP A 68 -12.71 4.28 4.90
C ASP A 68 -13.30 5.56 4.27
N LYS A 69 -12.50 6.61 4.11
CA LYS A 69 -12.93 7.86 3.47
C LYS A 69 -13.32 7.70 1.99
N ILE A 70 -12.62 6.84 1.24
CA ILE A 70 -12.84 6.70 -0.21
C ILE A 70 -13.85 5.60 -0.57
N TYR A 71 -14.00 4.57 0.26
CA TYR A 71 -14.85 3.40 0.00
C TYR A 71 -15.95 3.18 1.05
N GLY A 72 -15.86 3.77 2.24
CA GLY A 72 -16.80 3.61 3.36
C GLY A 72 -17.98 4.58 3.36
N ARG A 73 -18.25 5.25 2.23
CA ARG A 73 -19.41 6.14 2.10
C ARG A 73 -20.65 5.32 1.71
N GLU A 74 -21.32 4.76 2.71
CA GLU A 74 -22.79 4.59 2.71
C GLU A 74 -23.45 5.89 3.23
#